data_AF-A0A4S2F2G4-F1
#
_entry.id   AF-A0A4S2F2G4-F1
#
_cell.length_a   1.000
_cell.length_b   1.000
_cell.length_c   1.000
_cell.angle_alpha   90.00
_cell.angle_beta   90.00
_cell.angle_gamma   90.00
#
_symmetry.space_group_name_H-M   'P 1'
#
loop_
_entity.id
_entity.type
_entity.pdbx_description
1 polymer ?
#
loop_
_entity_poly.entity_id
_entity_poly.type
_entity_poly.pdbx_seq_one_letter_code
_entity_poly.pdbx_strand_id
1 'polypeptide(L)' 'MTLYYLPTCPHCHRVINWIEAHGLTNRFNFVDASSDSSAQEALFQASSEGSVPCLVTPEGRAIVGDTPIIEYLETQNA' A
#
# COMPACT_ATOMS: atom_id res chain seq x y z
N MET A 1 2.11 2.68 8.84
CA MET A 1 1.12 2.30 7.80
C MET A 1 1.56 1.00 7.15
N THR A 2 0.67 0.23 6.55
CA THR A 2 1.03 -1.03 5.86
C THR A 2 0.67 -0.94 4.39
N LEU A 3 1.65 -1.09 3.50
CA LEU A 3 1.44 -1.11 2.05
C LEU A 3 1.58 -2.55 1.54
N TYR A 4 0.48 -3.11 1.08
CA TYR A 4 0.46 -4.38 0.36
C TYR A 4 0.75 -4.14 -1.11
N TYR A 5 1.70 -4.89 -1.65
CA TYR A 5 2.16 -4.76 -3.02
C TYR A 5 2.45 -6.10 -3.66
N LEU A 6 2.59 -6.09 -5.00
CA LEU A 6 3.14 -7.20 -5.77
C LEU A 6 4.42 -6.73 -6.47
N PRO A 7 5.52 -7.51 -6.46
CA PRO A 7 6.78 -7.14 -7.12
C PRO A 7 6.66 -6.92 -8.62
N THR A 8 5.65 -7.51 -9.26
CA THR A 8 5.40 -7.41 -10.71
C THR A 8 4.41 -6.28 -11.07
N CYS A 9 3.87 -5.56 -10.08
CA CYS A 9 2.83 -4.57 -10.31
C CYS A 9 3.41 -3.16 -10.55
N PRO A 10 3.20 -2.55 -11.74
CA PRO A 10 3.74 -1.22 -12.04
C PRO A 10 3.12 -0.11 -11.17
N HIS A 11 1.85 -0.24 -10.80
CA HIS A 11 1.17 0.71 -9.90
C HIS A 11 1.76 0.68 -8.49
N CYS A 12 2.17 -0.50 -8.02
CA CYS A 12 2.88 -0.63 -6.74
C CYS A 12 4.21 0.11 -6.75
N HIS A 13 5.01 -0.07 -7.81
CA HIS A 13 6.28 0.64 -7.95
C HIS A 13 6.10 2.16 -7.98
N ARG A 14 5.01 2.67 -8.59
CA ARG A 14 4.72 4.11 -8.56
C ARG A 14 4.55 4.64 -7.14
N VAL A 15 3.79 3.94 -6.30
CA VAL A 15 3.56 4.33 -4.90
C VAL A 15 4.85 4.21 -4.08
N ILE A 16 5.59 3.11 -4.23
CA ILE A 16 6.86 2.88 -3.51
C ILE A 16 7.88 3.96 -3.87
N ASN A 17 8.07 4.25 -5.16
CA ASN A 17 8.97 5.29 -5.61
C ASN A 17 8.57 6.68 -5.07
N TRP A 18 7.27 6.97 -4.99
CA TRP A 18 6.80 8.22 -4.39
C TRP A 18 7.15 8.28 -2.90
N ILE A 19 6.94 7.20 -2.14
CA ILE A 19 7.27 7.11 -0.71
C ILE A 19 8.78 7.32 -0.49
N GLU A 20 9.61 6.66 -1.30
CA GLU A 20 11.08 6.77 -1.23
C GLU A 20 11.56 8.18 -1.58
N ALA A 21 11.02 8.79 -2.64
CA ALA A 21 11.37 10.14 -3.06
C ALA A 21 11.06 11.21 -1.99
N HIS A 22 10.08 10.95 -1.12
CA HIS A 22 9.72 11.81 0.00
C HIS A 22 10.39 11.43 1.32
N GLY A 23 11.27 10.42 1.33
CA GLY A 23 11.98 9.96 2.53
C GLY A 23 11.07 9.34 3.59
N LEU A 24 9.89 8.84 3.18
CA LEU A 24 8.87 8.34 4.09
C LEU A 24 8.95 6.83 4.34
N THR A 25 9.91 6.12 3.74
CA THR A 25 10.04 4.65 3.78
C THR A 25 9.91 4.08 5.21
N ASN A 26 10.48 4.74 6.22
CA ASN A 26 10.44 4.31 7.62
C ASN A 26 9.04 4.40 8.27
N ARG A 27 8.05 5.00 7.60
CA ARG A 27 6.66 5.08 8.08
C ARG A 27 5.78 3.93 7.57
N PHE A 28 6.32 3.07 6.70
CA PHE A 28 5.58 2.00 6.05
C PHE A 28 6.17 0.63 6.36
N ASN A 29 5.28 -0.33 6.57
CA ASN A 29 5.57 -1.75 6.49
C ASN A 29 5.17 -2.22 5.08
N PHE A 30 6.13 -2.68 4.28
CA PHE A 30 5.88 -3.17 2.93
C PHE A 30 5.65 -4.68 2.97
N VAL A 31 4.48 -5.13 2.55
CA VAL A 31 4.09 -6.54 2.56
C VAL A 31 3.89 -7.02 1.14
N ASP A 32 4.69 -8.00 0.71
CA ASP A 32 4.51 -8.68 -0.56
C ASP A 32 3.34 -9.67 -0.46
N ALA A 33 2.25 -9.36 -1.14
CA ALA A 33 1.04 -10.17 -1.13
C ALA A 33 1.18 -11.49 -1.90
N SER A 34 2.24 -11.67 -2.71
CA SER A 34 2.53 -12.94 -3.40
C SER A 34 3.39 -13.90 -2.58
N SER A 35 4.03 -13.41 -1.51
CA SER A 35 5.02 -14.21 -0.78
C SER A 35 4.41 -15.14 0.26
N ASP A 36 3.17 -14.92 0.71
CA ASP A 36 2.51 -15.74 1.74
C ASP A 36 0.98 -15.72 1.63
N SER A 37 0.33 -16.88 1.82
CA SER A 37 -1.12 -17.01 1.82
C SER A 37 -1.81 -16.11 2.85
N SER A 38 -1.15 -15.90 3.99
CA SER A 38 -1.66 -15.06 5.09
C SER A 38 -1.70 -13.58 4.70
N ALA A 39 -0.75 -13.13 3.88
CA ALA A 39 -0.72 -11.75 3.37
C ALA A 39 -1.84 -11.52 2.35
N GLN A 40 -2.14 -12.53 1.53
CA GLN A 40 -3.25 -12.49 0.59
C GLN A 40 -4.61 -12.48 1.32
N GLU A 41 -4.75 -13.28 2.38
CA GLU A 41 -5.94 -13.24 3.24
C GLU A 41 -6.11 -11.88 3.92
N ALA A 42 -5.05 -11.31 4.49
CA ALA A 42 -5.08 -9.98 5.09
C ALA A 42 -5.43 -8.88 4.07
N LEU A 43 -4.90 -8.99 2.85
CA LEU A 43 -5.25 -8.09 1.74
C LEU A 43 -6.72 -8.22 1.33
N PHE A 44 -7.26 -9.45 1.27
CA PHE A 44 -8.65 -9.69 0.93
C PHE A 44 -9.62 -9.21 2.03
N GLN A 45 -9.22 -9.32 3.30
CA GLN A 45 -9.98 -8.78 4.43
C GLN A 45 -9.96 -7.24 4.45
N ALA A 46 -8.82 -6.64 4.12
CA ALA A 46 -8.65 -5.18 4.16
C ALA A 46 -9.25 -4.50 2.92
N SER A 47 -8.94 -5.00 1.73
CA SER A 47 -9.51 -4.55 0.47
C SER A 47 -10.51 -5.60 0.01
N SER A 48 -11.81 -5.31 0.05
CA SER A 48 -12.87 -6.26 -0.36
C SER A 48 -12.67 -6.90 -1.74
N GLU A 49 -11.76 -6.35 -2.57
CA GLU A 49 -11.43 -6.83 -3.91
C GLU A 49 -10.04 -7.51 -4.02
N GLY A 50 -9.23 -7.54 -2.96
CA GLY A 50 -7.89 -8.16 -2.99
C GLY A 50 -6.91 -7.50 -3.98
N SER A 51 -7.13 -6.23 -4.31
CA SER A 51 -6.37 -5.52 -5.34
C SER A 51 -5.16 -4.78 -4.76
N VAL A 52 -4.05 -4.76 -5.51
CA VAL A 52 -2.84 -3.99 -5.17
C VAL A 52 -2.62 -2.82 -6.14
N PRO A 53 -1.96 -1.72 -5.73
CA PRO A 53 -1.47 -1.46 -4.38
C PRO A 53 -2.62 -1.19 -3.39
N CYS A 54 -2.46 -1.65 -2.15
CA CYS A 54 -3.42 -1.40 -1.08
C CYS A 54 -2.69 -0.87 0.17
N LEU A 55 -3.04 0.34 0.59
CA LEU A 55 -2.56 0.94 1.82
C LEU A 55 -3.57 0.73 2.94
N VAL A 56 -3.13 0.17 4.06
CA VAL A 56 -3.89 0.14 5.31
C VAL A 56 -3.36 1.23 6.23
N THR A 57 -4.23 2.19 6.55
CA THR A 57 -3.94 3.30 7.46
C THR A 57 -3.89 2.80 8.92
N PRO A 58 -3.31 3.58 9.86
CA PRO A 58 -3.29 3.21 11.27
C PRO A 58 -4.71 3.04 11.88
N GLU A 59 -5.71 3.67 11.26
CA GLU A 59 -7.12 3.60 11.65
C GLU A 59 -7.82 2.35 11.10
N GLY A 60 -7.11 1.49 10.37
CA GLY A 60 -7.65 0.26 9.77
C GLY A 60 -8.40 0.49 8.45
N ARG A 61 -8.34 1.70 7.88
CA ARG A 61 -8.95 1.98 6.57
C ARG A 61 -8.05 1.46 5.46
N ALA A 62 -8.63 0.72 4.51
CA ALA A 62 -7.96 0.34 3.28
C ALA A 62 -8.18 1.37 2.17
N ILE A 63 -7.11 1.71 1.46
CA ILE A 63 -7.10 2.60 0.31
C ILE A 63 -6.44 1.83 -0.84
N VAL A 64 -7.18 1.61 -1.92
CA VAL A 64 -6.77 0.76 -3.04
C VAL A 64 -6.50 1.61 -4.27
N GLY A 65 -5.39 1.33 -4.96
CA GLY A 65 -4.98 2.02 -6.18
C GLY A 65 -3.89 3.07 -5.95
N ASP A 66 -3.05 3.31 -6.95
CA ASP A 66 -1.89 4.19 -6.81
C ASP A 66 -2.27 5.66 -6.61
N THR A 67 -3.19 6.19 -7.42
CA THR A 67 -3.66 7.57 -7.29
C THR A 67 -4.26 7.89 -5.91
N PRO A 68 -5.28 7.17 -5.40
CA PRO A 68 -5.89 7.52 -4.11
C PRO A 68 -4.94 7.30 -2.93
N ILE A 69 -3.99 6.37 -3.04
CA ILE A 69 -2.93 6.23 -2.03
C ILE A 69 -2.05 7.47 -2.03
N ILE A 70 -1.54 7.92 -3.19
CA ILE A 70 -0.70 9.11 -3.28
C ILE A 70 -1.44 10.34 -2.77
N GLU A 71 -2.70 10.55 -3.19
CA GLU A 71 -3.54 11.66 -2.71
C GLU A 71 -3.68 11.64 -1.18
N TYR A 72 -3.95 10.47 -0.58
CA TYR A 72 -4.00 10.34 0.87
C TYR A 72 -2.66 10.72 1.52
N LEU A 73 -1.54 10.24 0.99
CA LEU A 73 -0.22 10.55 1.53
C LEU A 73 0.13 12.03 1.43
N GLU A 74 -0.28 12.72 0.37
CA GLU A 74 -0.14 14.17 0.24
C GLU A 74 -0.92 14.90 1.34
N THR A 75 -2.13 14.46 1.70
CA THR A 75 -2.87 15.08 2.83
C THR A 75 -2.22 14.89 4.19
N GLN A 76 -1.39 13.85 4.37
CA GLN A 76 -0.70 13.57 5.62
C GLN A 76 0.68 14.25 5.71
N ASN A 77 1.18 14.77 4.59
CA ASN A 77 2.50 15.40 4.46
C ASN A 77 2.41 16.92 4.22
N ALA A 78 1.19 17.46 4.18
CA ALA A 78 0.88 18.89 4.23
C ALA A 78 0.91 19.40 5.69
#